data_AF-A0A945SH97-F1
#
_entry.id   AF-A0A945SH97-F1
#
_cell.length_a   1.000
_cell.length_b   1.000
_cell.length_c   1.000
_cell.angle_alpha   90.00
_cell.angle_beta   90.00
_cell.angle_gamma   90.00
#
_symmetry.space_group_name_H-M   'P 1'
#
loop_
_entity.id
_entity.type
_entity.pdbx_description
1 polymer ?
#
loop_
_entity_poly.entity_id
_entity_poly.type
_entity_poly.pdbx_seq_one_letter_code
_entity_poly.pdbx_strand_id
1 'polypeptide(L)' 'MRDVISLRGLEVFAHHGVFDHERAEGQTFVVDVEVEYDASAP' A
#
# COMPACT_ATOMS: atom_id res chain seq x y z
N MET A 1 8.86 3.30 23.42
CA MET A 1 8.08 4.10 22.44
C MET A 1 8.17 3.34 21.14
N ARG A 2 7.08 3.06 20.45
CA ARG A 2 7.16 2.46 19.11
C ARG A 2 7.15 3.60 18.10
N ASP A 3 8.11 3.58 17.19
CA ASP A 3 8.12 4.49 16.05
C ASP A 3 7.19 3.95 14.97
N VAL A 4 6.74 4.82 14.08
CA VAL A 4 5.90 4.44 12.94
C VAL A 4 6.52 4.96 11.67
N ILE A 5 6.78 4.05 10.74
CA ILE A 5 7.14 4.40 9.36
C ILE A 5 5.84 4.44 8.57
N SER A 6 5.53 5.58 7.96
CA SER A 6 4.34 5.75 7.13
C SER A 6 4.72 5.94 5.66
N LEU A 7 4.04 5.18 4.80
CA LEU A 7 4.02 5.36 3.36
C LEU A 7 2.63 5.85 2.99
N ARG A 8 2.54 6.99 2.31
CA ARG A 8 1.28 7.63 1.95
C ARG A 8 1.19 7.81 0.45
N GLY A 9 0.01 7.57 -0.11
CA GLY A 9 -0.27 7.83 -1.51
C GLY A 9 0.54 6.98 -2.47
N LEU A 10 0.89 5.74 -2.10
CA LEU A 10 1.58 4.83 -3.01
C LEU A 10 0.63 4.44 -4.14
N GLU A 11 0.89 4.96 -5.34
CA GLU A 11 0.13 4.62 -6.55
C GLU A 11 0.68 3.35 -7.20
N VAL A 12 -0.18 2.35 -7.37
CA VAL A 12 0.16 1.08 -8.03
C VAL A 12 -0.88 0.76 -9.08
N PHE A 13 -0.46 0.55 -10.32
CA PHE A 13 -1.36 0.01 -11.34
C PHE A 13 -1.42 -1.53 -11.24
N ALA A 14 -2.62 -2.08 -11.10
CA ALA A 14 -2.82 -3.52 -10.95
C ALA A 14 -4.11 -4.03 -11.58
N HIS A 15 -4.11 -5.31 -11.94
CA HIS A 15 -5.25 -6.05 -12.50
C HIS A 15 -6.02 -6.77 -11.39
N HIS A 16 -6.43 -6.02 -10.38
CA HIS A 16 -7.19 -6.54 -9.25
C HIS A 16 -8.63 -6.02 -9.29
N GLY A 17 -9.58 -6.91 -8.98
CA GLY A 17 -11.00 -6.61 -8.97
C GLY A 17 -11.85 -7.86 -9.04
N VAL A 18 -13.15 -7.69 -8.76
CA VAL A 18 -14.15 -8.76 -8.76
C VAL A 18 -14.69 -8.98 -10.17
N PHE A 19 -14.84 -7.92 -10.96
CA PHE A 19 -15.39 -7.99 -12.30
C PHE A 19 -14.32 -8.32 -13.36
N ASP A 20 -14.76 -8.96 -14.45
CA ASP A 20 -13.87 -9.37 -15.54
C ASP A 20 -13.12 -8.17 -16.16
N HIS A 21 -13.78 -7.02 -16.30
CA HIS A 21 -13.16 -5.81 -16.84
C HIS A 21 -12.07 -5.25 -15.90
N GLU A 22 -12.25 -5.30 -14.58
CA GLU A 22 -11.21 -4.85 -13.62
C GLU A 22 -9.95 -5.71 -13.74
N ARG A 23 -10.12 -7.02 -13.92
CA ARG A 23 -9.00 -7.96 -14.11
C ARG A 23 -8.36 -7.81 -15.49
N ALA A 24 -9.13 -7.50 -16.53
CA ALA A 24 -8.63 -7.38 -17.89
C ALA A 24 -7.95 -6.02 -18.14
N GLU A 25 -8.58 -4.93 -17.72
CA GLU A 25 -8.16 -3.56 -18.02
C GLU A 25 -7.25 -2.98 -16.94
N GLY A 26 -7.42 -3.42 -15.68
CA GLY A 26 -6.66 -2.91 -14.54
C GLY A 26 -7.06 -1.49 -14.14
N GLN A 27 -6.54 -1.06 -12.99
CA GLN A 27 -6.76 0.30 -12.47
C GLN A 27 -5.63 0.71 -11.52
N THR A 28 -5.55 2.01 -11.24
CA THR A 28 -4.63 2.56 -10.24
C THR A 28 -5.23 2.41 -8.85
N PHE A 29 -4.46 1.83 -7.94
CA PHE A 29 -4.75 1.74 -6.51
C PHE A 29 -3.85 2.72 -5.76
N VAL A 30 -4.43 3.45 -4.82
CA VAL A 30 -3.69 4.34 -3.91
C VAL A 30 -3.64 3.66 -2.55
N VAL A 31 -2.43 3.41 -2.05
CA VAL A 31 -2.22 2.66 -0.81
C VAL A 31 -1.52 3.52 0.22
N ASP A 32 -2.06 3.50 1.43
CA ASP A 32 -1.40 3.97 2.64
C ASP A 32 -0.97 2.78 3.49
N VAL A 33 0.26 2.80 3.99
CA VAL A 33 0.82 1.75 4.84
C VAL A 33 1.46 2.38 6.07
N GLU A 34 1.19 1.80 7.23
CA GLU A 34 1.88 2.11 8.48
C GLU A 34 2.58 0.86 8.99
N VAL A 35 3.84 1.01 9.36
CA VAL A 35 4.65 -0.05 9.96
C VAL A 35 5.08 0.43 11.34
N GLU A 36 4.58 -0.25 12.38
CA GLU A 36 5.12 -0.11 13.72
C GLU A 36 6.51 -0.74 13.77
N TYR A 37 7.51 0.05 14.15
CA TYR A 37 8.90 -0.39 14.26
C TYR A 37 9.53 0.25 15.49
N ASP A 38 10.37 -0.49 16.19
CA ASP A 38 11.20 0.07 17.26
C ASP A 38 12.56 0.44 16.68
N ALA A 39 12.83 1.73 16.48
CA ALA A 39 14.11 2.19 15.94
C ALA A 39 15.18 2.40 17.03
N SER A 40 14.91 2.00 18.29
CA SER A 40 15.89 2.03 19.37
C SER A 40 16.85 0.84 19.28
N ALA A 41 17.73 0.87 18.28
CA ALA A 41 18.99 0.13 18.36
C ALA A 41 20.01 0.94 19.19
N PRO A 42 20.96 0.30 19.90
CA PRO A 42 22.09 0.99 20.50
C PRO A 42 23.02 1.62 19.45
#